data_AF-A0A7S4N6E5-F1
#
_entry.id   AF-A0A7S4N6E5-F1
#
_cell.length_a   1.000
_cell.length_b   1.000
_cell.length_c   1.000
_cell.angle_alpha   90.00
_cell.angle_beta   90.00
_cell.angle_gamma   90.00
#
_symmetry.space_group_name_H-M   'P 1'
#
loop_
_entity.id
_entity.type
_entity.pdbx_description
1 polymer ?
#
loop_
_entity_poly.entity_id
_entity_poly.type
_entity_poly.pdbx_seq_one_letter_code
_entity_poly.pdbx_strand_id
1 'polypeptide(L)'
;MGTEKNKEGMILQYPLHPMLSRSYDILEPMFVRDVLPESGHGVLASREQWDALLDTLPDGARPVADRLRKKWNGRDGHESAPSDKWDELRRNLDILMGKANKGGGGGGKKAAKKLSSIDRIKIEQWPAKTVFKYCYPRLDINVSKMQNHLLKSPFCVHPKTGRVCVPLDVDTVDEFDPFDVPTLPQLMRELDEYEKTRGSRRTPSEEGDGGDGAATMEDAVSHEWQKTSLRGPFEKFQRQFLNPMWQELRREKRARAEEAAAATGDF
;
A
#
# COMPACT_ATOMS: atom_id res chain seq x y z
N MET A 1 -15.03 -5.34 -6.26
CA MET A 1 -15.00 -4.03 -6.97
C MET A 1 -14.91 -4.32 -8.46
N GLY A 2 -15.67 -3.59 -9.28
CA GLY A 2 -15.87 -3.92 -10.69
C GLY A 2 -14.55 -4.05 -11.46
N THR A 3 -14.46 -5.08 -12.28
CA THR A 3 -13.42 -5.18 -13.32
C THR A 3 -13.70 -4.13 -14.39
N GLU A 4 -12.71 -3.81 -15.24
CA GLU A 4 -12.91 -2.93 -16.41
C GLU A 4 -14.02 -3.43 -17.35
N LYS A 5 -14.38 -4.72 -17.25
CA LYS A 5 -15.47 -5.35 -17.98
C LYS A 5 -16.87 -5.09 -17.40
N ASN A 6 -16.98 -4.54 -16.19
CA ASN A 6 -18.27 -4.32 -15.55
C ASN A 6 -18.84 -2.95 -15.93
N LYS A 7 -19.74 -2.95 -16.93
CA LYS A 7 -20.37 -1.73 -17.49
C LYS A 7 -21.16 -0.91 -16.45
N GLU A 8 -21.60 -1.53 -15.36
CA GLU A 8 -22.39 -0.87 -14.31
C GLU A 8 -21.53 -0.03 -13.33
N GLY A 9 -20.20 -0.12 -13.41
CA GLY A 9 -19.29 0.65 -12.56
C GLY A 9 -19.37 0.29 -11.08
N MET A 10 -18.57 0.96 -10.25
CA MET A 10 -18.62 0.78 -8.80
C MET A 10 -19.85 1.50 -8.22
N ILE A 11 -20.70 0.75 -7.52
CA ILE A 11 -21.85 1.29 -6.79
C ILE A 11 -21.41 1.59 -5.35
N LEU A 12 -21.57 2.84 -4.91
CA LEU A 12 -21.32 3.27 -3.54
C LEU A 12 -22.66 3.65 -2.89
N GLN A 13 -22.86 3.25 -1.65
CA GLN A 13 -24.03 3.67 -0.86
C GLN A 13 -23.90 5.15 -0.44
N TYR A 14 -25.05 5.79 -0.24
CA TYR A 14 -25.15 7.18 0.22
C TYR A 14 -25.96 7.25 1.53
N PRO A 15 -25.45 7.91 2.60
CA PRO A 15 -24.11 8.47 2.71
C PRO A 15 -23.02 7.39 2.65
N LEU A 16 -21.77 7.80 2.43
CA LEU A 16 -20.64 6.86 2.35
C LEU A 16 -20.42 6.19 3.72
N HIS A 17 -20.24 4.86 3.71
CA HIS A 17 -19.97 4.11 4.94
C HIS A 17 -18.68 4.61 5.63
N PRO A 18 -18.59 4.68 6.97
CA PRO A 18 -17.42 5.23 7.68
C PRO A 18 -16.08 4.60 7.29
N MET A 19 -16.04 3.28 7.07
CA MET A 19 -14.85 2.60 6.57
C MET A 19 -14.38 3.15 5.23
N LEU A 20 -15.32 3.36 4.29
CA LEU A 20 -15.00 3.90 2.97
C LEU A 20 -14.61 5.37 3.07
N SER A 21 -15.26 6.17 3.93
CA SER A 21 -14.83 7.54 4.20
C SER A 21 -13.38 7.58 4.67
N ARG A 22 -13.02 6.76 5.68
CA ARG A 22 -11.65 6.65 6.17
C ARG A 22 -10.67 6.21 5.07
N SER A 23 -11.06 5.23 4.24
CA SER A 23 -10.23 4.81 3.10
C SER A 23 -10.05 5.94 2.09
N TYR A 24 -11.06 6.76 1.83
CA TYR A 24 -10.95 7.91 0.93
C TYR A 24 -9.93 8.93 1.44
N ASP A 25 -9.98 9.24 2.74
CA ASP A 25 -9.08 10.20 3.37
C ASP A 25 -7.60 9.77 3.27
N ILE A 26 -7.34 8.46 3.28
CA ILE A 26 -6.00 7.88 3.08
C ILE A 26 -5.61 7.90 1.59
N LEU A 27 -6.53 7.49 0.71
CA LEU A 27 -6.22 7.21 -0.70
C LEU A 27 -6.22 8.45 -1.58
N GLU A 28 -6.97 9.51 -1.25
CA GLU A 28 -7.01 10.71 -2.07
C GLU A 28 -5.64 11.41 -2.17
N PRO A 29 -4.88 11.64 -1.08
CA PRO A 29 -3.54 12.21 -1.18
C PRO A 29 -2.60 11.37 -2.05
N MET A 30 -2.66 10.04 -1.93
CA MET A 30 -1.87 9.12 -2.75
C MET A 30 -2.31 9.14 -4.22
N PHE A 31 -3.61 9.26 -4.49
CA PHE A 31 -4.12 9.43 -5.85
C PHE A 31 -3.56 10.70 -6.50
N VAL A 32 -3.56 11.81 -5.76
CA VAL A 32 -3.02 13.08 -6.25
C VAL A 32 -1.52 13.02 -6.49
N ARG A 33 -0.77 12.42 -5.56
CA ARG A 33 0.70 12.30 -5.64
C ARG A 33 1.18 11.30 -6.70
N ASP A 34 0.57 10.12 -6.75
CA ASP A 34 1.14 8.95 -7.45
C ASP A 34 0.36 8.53 -8.69
N VAL A 35 -0.90 8.96 -8.87
CA VAL A 35 -1.75 8.52 -9.99
C VAL A 35 -1.98 9.63 -11.01
N LEU A 36 -2.22 10.86 -10.56
CA LEU A 36 -2.47 11.99 -11.46
C LEU A 36 -1.27 12.39 -12.33
N PRO A 37 -0.02 12.43 -11.84
CA PRO A 37 1.13 12.89 -12.62
C PRO A 37 1.60 11.89 -13.68
N GLU A 38 2.41 12.39 -14.62
CA GLU A 38 2.97 11.59 -15.72
C GLU A 38 3.89 10.46 -15.23
N SER A 39 4.60 10.65 -14.12
CA SER A 39 5.40 9.60 -13.46
C SER A 39 4.55 8.42 -12.95
N GLY A 40 3.24 8.65 -12.80
CA GLY A 40 2.25 7.68 -12.35
C GLY A 40 1.42 7.12 -13.51
N HIS A 41 0.10 7.30 -13.41
CA HIS A 41 -0.84 6.90 -14.47
C HIS A 41 -1.19 8.06 -15.43
N GLY A 42 -0.72 9.28 -15.14
CA GLY A 42 -0.94 10.45 -15.98
C GLY A 42 -2.39 10.90 -16.08
N VAL A 43 -3.28 10.54 -15.16
CA VAL A 43 -4.74 10.77 -15.35
C VAL A 43 -5.11 12.25 -15.62
N LEU A 44 -4.29 13.19 -15.17
CA LEU A 44 -4.44 14.63 -15.46
C LEU A 44 -3.17 15.26 -16.08
N ALA A 45 -2.28 14.45 -16.65
CA ALA A 45 -1.02 14.89 -17.24
C ALA A 45 -1.18 15.38 -18.69
N SER A 46 -1.92 14.65 -19.53
CA SER A 46 -2.14 15.01 -20.93
C SER A 46 -3.60 15.35 -21.24
N ARG A 47 -3.81 15.95 -22.42
CA ARG A 47 -5.13 16.30 -22.94
C ARG A 47 -6.05 15.11 -23.07
N GLU A 48 -5.55 14.05 -23.67
CA GLU A 48 -6.29 12.82 -23.91
C GLU A 48 -6.73 12.20 -22.58
N GLN A 49 -5.85 12.26 -21.57
CA GLN A 49 -6.08 11.66 -20.26
C GLN A 49 -7.10 12.44 -19.42
N TRP A 50 -6.97 13.78 -19.35
CA TRP A 50 -7.96 14.56 -18.61
C TRP A 50 -9.32 14.57 -19.30
N ASP A 51 -9.36 14.52 -20.64
CA ASP A 51 -10.61 14.41 -21.39
C ASP A 51 -11.32 13.08 -21.05
N ALA A 52 -10.56 11.98 -21.03
CA ALA A 52 -11.07 10.67 -20.63
C ALA A 52 -11.60 10.66 -19.19
N LEU A 53 -10.95 11.37 -18.25
CA LEU A 53 -11.45 11.52 -16.88
C LEU A 53 -12.75 12.33 -16.84
N LEU A 54 -12.79 13.47 -17.52
CA LEU A 54 -13.95 14.36 -17.58
C LEU A 54 -15.17 13.65 -18.20
N ASP A 55 -14.95 12.73 -19.14
CA ASP A 55 -16.01 11.90 -19.74
C ASP A 55 -16.68 10.98 -18.72
N THR A 56 -15.99 10.60 -17.63
CA THR A 56 -16.57 9.78 -16.56
C THR A 56 -17.47 10.54 -15.59
N LEU A 57 -17.53 11.88 -15.65
CA LEU A 57 -18.41 12.67 -14.79
C LEU A 57 -19.90 12.32 -15.02
N PRO A 58 -20.76 12.44 -14.00
CA PRO A 58 -22.20 12.28 -14.19
C PRO A 58 -22.77 13.34 -15.12
N ASP A 59 -23.89 13.04 -15.80
CA ASP A 59 -24.49 13.95 -16.79
C ASP A 59 -24.86 15.32 -16.21
N GLY A 60 -25.32 15.35 -14.94
CA GLY A 60 -25.57 16.61 -14.23
C GLY A 60 -24.35 17.54 -14.10
N ALA A 61 -23.13 17.00 -14.24
CA ALA A 61 -21.86 17.73 -14.17
C ALA A 61 -21.23 18.03 -15.55
N ARG A 62 -21.88 17.72 -16.68
CA ARG A 62 -21.34 18.07 -18.02
C ARG A 62 -20.98 19.54 -18.20
N PRO A 63 -21.74 20.53 -17.67
CA PRO A 63 -21.33 21.93 -17.77
C PRO A 63 -19.99 22.22 -17.09
N VAL A 64 -19.65 21.48 -16.03
CA VAL A 64 -18.33 21.58 -15.38
C VAL A 64 -17.26 20.98 -16.27
N ALA A 65 -17.51 19.80 -16.85
CA ALA A 65 -16.61 19.13 -17.77
C ALA A 65 -16.27 20.02 -18.99
N ASP A 66 -17.28 20.59 -19.67
CA ASP A 66 -17.09 21.43 -20.85
C ASP A 66 -16.28 22.69 -20.54
N ARG A 67 -16.53 23.31 -19.39
CA ARG A 67 -15.79 24.49 -18.94
C ARG A 67 -14.33 24.17 -18.67
N LEU A 68 -14.06 23.08 -17.92
CA LEU A 68 -12.69 22.68 -17.59
C LEU A 68 -11.94 22.23 -18.83
N ARG A 69 -12.57 21.49 -19.74
CA ARG A 69 -11.99 21.11 -21.03
C ARG A 69 -11.56 22.33 -21.83
N LYS A 70 -12.42 23.35 -21.95
CA LYS A 70 -12.06 24.62 -22.63
C LYS A 70 -10.89 25.33 -21.95
N LYS A 71 -10.89 25.38 -20.62
CA LYS A 71 -9.83 26.05 -19.85
C LYS A 71 -8.50 25.31 -19.96
N TRP A 72 -8.49 24.00 -19.76
CA TRP A 72 -7.28 23.18 -19.76
C TRP A 72 -6.68 22.98 -21.16
N ASN A 73 -7.47 23.18 -22.21
CA ASN A 73 -6.96 23.22 -23.60
C ASN A 73 -6.20 24.51 -23.94
N GLY A 74 -6.22 25.53 -23.08
CA GLY A 74 -5.38 26.72 -23.23
C GLY A 74 -3.95 26.48 -22.73
N ARG A 75 -3.05 27.43 -23.02
CA ARG A 75 -1.63 27.37 -22.61
C ARG A 75 -1.47 27.17 -21.09
N ASP A 76 -2.19 27.97 -20.31
CA ASP A 76 -2.18 27.90 -18.83
C ASP A 76 -2.65 26.53 -18.30
N GLY A 77 -3.50 25.85 -19.06
CA GLY A 77 -3.97 24.51 -18.74
C GLY A 77 -2.90 23.44 -18.85
N HIS A 78 -2.08 23.50 -19.90
CA HIS A 78 -0.99 22.57 -20.12
C HIS A 78 0.14 22.76 -19.09
N GLU A 79 0.37 23.99 -18.65
CA GLU A 79 1.40 24.33 -17.66
C GLU A 79 0.94 24.08 -16.20
N SER A 80 -0.37 23.95 -15.95
CA SER A 80 -0.90 23.67 -14.61
C SER A 80 -0.60 22.26 -14.10
N ALA A 81 -0.25 22.14 -12.82
CA ALA A 81 0.07 20.86 -12.21
C ALA A 81 -1.17 19.94 -12.15
N PRO A 82 -1.00 18.61 -12.27
CA PRO A 82 -2.10 17.65 -12.14
C PRO A 82 -2.89 17.79 -10.82
N SER A 83 -2.22 18.13 -9.72
CA SER A 83 -2.85 18.42 -8.43
C SER A 83 -3.78 19.64 -8.49
N ASP A 84 -3.34 20.73 -9.11
CA ASP A 84 -4.14 21.95 -9.24
C ASP A 84 -5.39 21.73 -10.08
N LYS A 85 -5.27 20.92 -11.14
CA LYS A 85 -6.41 20.48 -11.97
C LYS A 85 -7.42 19.67 -11.16
N TRP A 86 -6.97 18.77 -10.28
CA TRP A 86 -7.84 18.02 -9.39
C TRP A 86 -8.59 18.91 -8.41
N ASP A 87 -7.89 19.83 -7.75
CA ASP A 87 -8.49 20.80 -6.82
C ASP A 87 -9.45 21.75 -7.52
N GLU A 88 -9.10 22.20 -8.72
CA GLU A 88 -10.01 22.97 -9.55
C GLU A 88 -11.28 22.18 -9.89
N LEU A 89 -11.15 20.93 -10.33
CA LEU A 89 -12.30 20.08 -10.64
C LEU A 89 -13.21 19.92 -9.42
N ARG A 90 -12.66 19.55 -8.25
CA ARG A 90 -13.43 19.40 -7.00
C ARG A 90 -14.16 20.68 -6.62
N ARG A 91 -13.47 21.82 -6.62
CA ARG A 91 -14.09 23.13 -6.33
C ARG A 91 -15.26 23.44 -7.25
N ASN A 92 -15.10 23.16 -8.55
CA ASN A 92 -16.15 23.40 -9.53
C ASN A 92 -17.37 22.47 -9.35
N LEU A 93 -17.17 21.24 -8.88
CA LEU A 93 -18.27 20.34 -8.48
C LEU A 93 -18.97 20.83 -7.21
N ASP A 94 -18.22 21.33 -6.21
CA ASP A 94 -18.79 21.89 -4.99
C ASP A 94 -19.63 23.15 -5.25
N ILE A 95 -19.17 24.03 -6.16
CA ILE A 95 -19.95 25.18 -6.63
C ILE A 95 -21.24 24.72 -7.29
N LEU A 96 -21.16 23.73 -8.19
CA LEU A 96 -22.34 23.18 -8.86
C LEU A 96 -23.36 22.60 -7.86
N MET A 97 -22.89 21.96 -6.79
CA MET A 97 -23.72 21.40 -5.72
C MET A 97 -24.22 22.44 -4.69
N GLY A 98 -23.81 23.72 -4.82
CA GLY A 98 -24.15 24.80 -3.90
C GLY A 98 -23.45 24.71 -2.54
N LYS A 99 -22.36 23.93 -2.42
CA LYS A 99 -21.60 23.74 -1.17
C LYS A 99 -20.62 24.88 -0.87
N ALA A 100 -20.26 25.68 -1.88
CA ALA A 100 -19.26 26.74 -1.80
C ALA A 100 -19.64 27.94 -0.90
N ASN A 101 -20.91 28.07 -0.46
CA ASN A 101 -21.42 29.24 0.26
C ASN A 101 -21.34 29.18 1.81
N LYS A 102 -20.57 28.25 2.41
CA LYS A 102 -20.45 28.16 3.87
C LYS A 102 -19.48 29.15 4.53
N GLY A 103 -18.84 30.06 3.77
CA GLY A 103 -17.74 30.88 4.31
C GLY A 103 -17.58 32.31 3.78
N GLY A 104 -18.61 32.97 3.26
CA GLY A 104 -18.45 34.37 2.83
C GLY A 104 -19.75 35.08 2.50
N GLY A 105 -20.10 36.09 3.31
CA GLY A 105 -21.15 37.05 2.98
C GLY A 105 -20.72 37.89 1.77
N GLY A 106 -21.38 37.70 0.63
CA GLY A 106 -21.13 38.47 -0.58
C GLY A 106 -22.09 38.05 -1.68
N GLY A 107 -22.96 38.96 -2.09
CA GLY A 107 -24.10 38.70 -2.95
C GLY A 107 -23.74 38.19 -4.34
N GLY A 108 -24.48 37.17 -4.79
CA GLY A 108 -24.36 36.62 -6.13
C GLY A 108 -25.22 35.36 -6.32
N LYS A 109 -26.54 35.48 -6.18
CA LYS A 109 -27.48 34.43 -6.58
C LYS A 109 -27.37 34.20 -8.09
N LYS A 110 -26.54 33.24 -8.53
CA LYS A 110 -26.72 32.60 -9.84
C LYS A 110 -27.40 31.25 -9.59
N ALA A 111 -28.64 31.16 -10.07
CA ALA A 111 -29.52 30.02 -9.89
C ALA A 111 -28.80 28.72 -10.29
N ALA A 112 -28.59 27.82 -9.32
CA ALA A 112 -28.24 26.46 -9.61
C ALA A 112 -29.33 25.89 -10.53
N LYS A 113 -28.93 25.37 -11.70
CA LYS A 113 -29.79 24.52 -12.51
C LYS A 113 -30.41 23.47 -11.57
N LYS A 114 -31.73 23.24 -11.60
CA LYS A 114 -32.40 22.25 -10.72
C LYS A 114 -31.80 20.87 -10.94
N LEU A 115 -30.73 20.54 -10.21
CA LEU A 115 -30.14 19.21 -10.17
C LEU A 115 -31.15 18.30 -9.47
N SER A 116 -31.40 17.13 -10.04
CA SER A 116 -32.20 16.13 -9.34
C SER A 116 -31.45 15.64 -8.08
N SER A 117 -32.18 15.13 -7.09
CA SER A 117 -31.57 14.53 -5.90
C SER A 117 -30.59 13.40 -6.26
N ILE A 118 -30.91 12.63 -7.31
CA ILE A 118 -30.07 11.53 -7.81
C ILE A 118 -28.78 12.06 -8.43
N ASP A 119 -28.85 13.11 -9.26
CA ASP A 119 -27.66 13.72 -9.86
C ASP A 119 -26.74 14.29 -8.80
N ARG A 120 -27.32 14.91 -7.76
CA ARG A 120 -26.54 15.45 -6.63
C ARG A 120 -25.76 14.36 -5.92
N ILE A 121 -26.38 13.21 -5.64
CA ILE A 121 -25.71 12.06 -5.01
C ILE A 121 -24.60 11.51 -5.92
N LYS A 122 -24.88 11.35 -7.22
CA LYS A 122 -23.89 10.84 -8.19
C LYS A 122 -22.67 11.75 -8.28
N ILE A 123 -22.87 13.06 -8.30
CA ILE A 123 -21.80 14.06 -8.38
C ILE A 123 -21.00 14.09 -7.07
N GLU A 124 -21.68 14.04 -5.93
CA GLU A 124 -21.04 14.03 -4.61
C GLU A 124 -20.17 12.79 -4.40
N GLN A 125 -20.60 11.62 -4.89
CA GLN A 125 -19.84 10.38 -4.78
C GLN A 125 -18.75 10.22 -5.84
N TRP A 126 -18.81 10.98 -6.94
CA TRP A 126 -17.90 10.77 -8.07
C TRP A 126 -16.41 10.86 -7.69
N PRO A 127 -15.94 11.83 -6.88
CA PRO A 127 -14.53 11.86 -6.45
C PRO A 127 -14.10 10.57 -5.75
N ALA A 128 -14.90 10.08 -4.79
CA ALA A 128 -14.63 8.83 -4.10
C ALA A 128 -14.65 7.63 -5.06
N LYS A 129 -15.58 7.61 -6.02
CA LYS A 129 -15.61 6.56 -7.04
C LYS A 129 -14.35 6.53 -7.90
N THR A 130 -13.88 7.70 -8.31
CA THR A 130 -12.65 7.87 -9.10
C THR A 130 -11.45 7.41 -8.28
N VAL A 131 -11.24 7.95 -7.08
CA VAL A 131 -10.11 7.56 -6.22
C VAL A 131 -10.10 6.05 -5.96
N PHE A 132 -11.24 5.45 -5.63
CA PHE A 132 -11.26 4.00 -5.37
C PHE A 132 -11.03 3.14 -6.60
N LYS A 133 -11.44 3.60 -7.79
CA LYS A 133 -11.19 2.86 -9.04
C LYS A 133 -9.69 2.63 -9.27
N TYR A 134 -8.87 3.64 -8.95
CA TYR A 134 -7.42 3.63 -9.14
C TYR A 134 -6.66 3.09 -7.92
N CYS A 135 -7.06 3.48 -6.71
CA CYS A 135 -6.23 3.28 -5.52
C CYS A 135 -6.77 2.26 -4.53
N TYR A 136 -8.05 1.89 -4.58
CA TYR A 136 -8.60 0.97 -3.56
C TYR A 136 -8.15 -0.47 -3.84
N PRO A 137 -7.71 -1.23 -2.81
CA PRO A 137 -7.22 -2.59 -2.97
C PRO A 137 -8.26 -3.53 -3.58
N ARG A 138 -7.88 -4.20 -4.68
CA ARG A 138 -8.69 -5.24 -5.32
C ARG A 138 -8.33 -6.59 -4.70
N LEU A 139 -9.21 -7.10 -3.86
CA LEU A 139 -9.00 -8.38 -3.19
C LEU A 139 -9.41 -9.55 -4.08
N ASP A 140 -8.55 -10.56 -4.18
CA ASP A 140 -8.94 -11.87 -4.69
C ASP A 140 -9.75 -12.60 -3.62
N ILE A 141 -11.06 -12.63 -3.83
CA ILE A 141 -12.01 -13.16 -2.85
C ILE A 141 -11.84 -14.66 -2.61
N ASN A 142 -11.33 -15.41 -3.59
CA ASN A 142 -11.21 -16.86 -3.46
C ASN A 142 -10.09 -17.24 -2.49
N VAL A 143 -9.11 -16.36 -2.33
CA VAL A 143 -8.00 -16.53 -1.37
C VAL A 143 -8.48 -16.43 0.08
N SER A 144 -9.53 -15.65 0.36
CA SER A 144 -10.02 -15.40 1.72
C SER A 144 -11.28 -16.18 2.10
N LYS A 145 -11.96 -16.82 1.15
CA LYS A 145 -13.24 -17.53 1.40
C LYS A 145 -13.09 -18.96 1.89
N MET A 146 -12.09 -19.68 1.40
CA MET A 146 -11.94 -21.11 1.63
C MET A 146 -10.84 -21.38 2.65
N GLN A 147 -11.14 -22.15 3.70
CA GLN A 147 -10.18 -22.47 4.77
C GLN A 147 -9.00 -23.33 4.28
N ASN A 148 -9.20 -24.10 3.22
CA ASN A 148 -8.19 -24.99 2.63
C ASN A 148 -7.42 -24.34 1.46
N HIS A 149 -7.52 -23.02 1.30
CA HIS A 149 -6.77 -22.32 0.26
C HIS A 149 -5.26 -22.35 0.57
N LEU A 150 -4.47 -22.85 -0.37
CA LEU A 150 -3.01 -22.91 -0.22
C LEU A 150 -2.39 -21.56 -0.57
N LEU A 151 -1.59 -21.02 0.34
CA LEU A 151 -0.82 -19.80 0.12
C LEU A 151 0.68 -20.09 0.07
N LYS A 152 1.39 -19.22 -0.65
CA LYS A 152 2.85 -19.23 -0.70
C LYS A 152 3.42 -19.03 0.71
N SER A 153 4.34 -19.88 1.14
CA SER A 153 5.03 -19.70 2.42
C SER A 153 5.90 -18.43 2.40
N PRO A 154 5.99 -17.70 3.52
CA PRO A 154 7.05 -16.72 3.74
C PRO A 154 8.43 -17.33 3.47
N PHE A 155 9.35 -16.51 3.00
CA PHE A 155 10.73 -16.86 2.63
C PHE A 155 10.91 -17.89 1.51
N CYS A 156 9.85 -18.31 0.82
CA CYS A 156 10.01 -19.03 -0.45
C CYS A 156 10.74 -18.18 -1.49
N VAL A 157 11.48 -18.83 -2.38
CA VAL A 157 12.09 -18.17 -3.55
C VAL A 157 11.09 -18.16 -4.70
N HIS A 158 10.82 -16.99 -5.27
CA HIS A 158 9.94 -16.91 -6.43
C HIS A 158 10.67 -17.42 -7.69
N PRO A 159 10.14 -18.44 -8.39
CA PRO A 159 10.91 -19.21 -9.37
C PRO A 159 11.37 -18.38 -10.59
N LYS A 160 10.61 -17.34 -10.97
CA LYS A 160 10.95 -16.51 -12.13
C LYS A 160 11.90 -15.36 -11.81
N THR A 161 11.87 -14.85 -10.59
CA THR A 161 12.62 -13.63 -10.22
C THR A 161 13.81 -13.94 -9.33
N GLY A 162 13.88 -15.14 -8.76
CA GLY A 162 14.90 -15.51 -7.76
C GLY A 162 14.78 -14.76 -6.43
N ARG A 163 13.84 -13.82 -6.29
CA ARG A 163 13.65 -13.02 -5.07
C ARG A 163 13.05 -13.86 -3.95
N VAL A 164 13.55 -13.64 -2.74
CA VAL A 164 13.02 -14.23 -1.51
C VAL A 164 11.74 -13.50 -1.12
N CYS A 165 10.71 -14.24 -0.73
CA CYS A 165 9.42 -13.67 -0.32
C CYS A 165 9.49 -13.18 1.13
N VAL A 166 10.11 -12.03 1.33
CA VAL A 166 10.33 -11.45 2.66
C VAL A 166 9.06 -10.80 3.23
N PRO A 167 8.85 -10.84 4.55
CA PRO A 167 7.80 -10.07 5.23
C PRO A 167 7.98 -8.56 5.04
N LEU A 168 6.88 -7.83 4.94
CA LEU A 168 6.87 -6.37 4.86
C LEU A 168 6.82 -5.75 6.26
N ASP A 169 7.63 -4.71 6.47
CA ASP A 169 7.58 -3.89 7.67
C ASP A 169 6.49 -2.83 7.51
N VAL A 170 5.45 -2.89 8.34
CA VAL A 170 4.28 -2.01 8.21
C VAL A 170 4.63 -0.55 8.55
N ASP A 171 5.56 -0.35 9.48
CA ASP A 171 5.95 0.98 9.97
C ASP A 171 6.77 1.76 8.93
N THR A 172 7.46 1.05 8.02
CA THR A 172 8.32 1.63 6.98
C THR A 172 7.91 1.15 5.58
N VAL A 173 6.62 0.86 5.37
CA VAL A 173 6.15 0.24 4.12
C VAL A 173 6.34 1.14 2.89
N ASP A 174 6.30 2.47 3.07
CA ASP A 174 6.53 3.44 2.00
C ASP A 174 7.97 3.41 1.46
N GLU A 175 8.92 2.88 2.24
CA GLU A 175 10.34 2.74 1.87
C GLU A 175 10.63 1.38 1.20
N PHE A 176 9.64 0.47 1.13
CA PHE A 176 9.86 -0.85 0.58
C PHE A 176 10.05 -0.82 -0.94
N ASP A 177 11.24 -1.20 -1.39
CA ASP A 177 11.52 -1.42 -2.81
C ASP A 177 11.46 -2.92 -3.17
N PRO A 178 10.52 -3.37 -4.02
CA PRO A 178 10.45 -4.76 -4.48
C PRO A 178 11.67 -5.20 -5.31
N PHE A 179 12.46 -4.27 -5.85
CA PHE A 179 13.65 -4.55 -6.63
C PHE A 179 14.90 -4.84 -5.77
N ASP A 180 14.94 -4.30 -4.54
CA ASP A 180 16.04 -4.48 -3.58
C ASP A 180 15.91 -5.73 -2.71
N VAL A 181 14.81 -6.48 -2.84
CA VAL A 181 14.60 -7.73 -2.10
C VAL A 181 15.68 -8.76 -2.46
N PRO A 182 16.34 -9.40 -1.46
CA PRO A 182 17.40 -10.37 -1.69
C PRO A 182 17.01 -11.48 -2.66
N THR A 183 17.96 -11.86 -3.52
CA THR A 183 17.78 -12.98 -4.45
C THR A 183 18.57 -14.21 -3.99
N LEU A 184 18.10 -15.41 -4.30
CA LEU A 184 18.80 -16.65 -3.96
C LEU A 184 20.27 -16.67 -4.48
N PRO A 185 20.57 -16.31 -5.74
CA PRO A 185 21.95 -16.27 -6.21
C PRO A 185 22.82 -15.25 -5.47
N GLN A 186 22.24 -14.11 -5.07
CA GLN A 186 22.93 -13.12 -4.25
C GLN A 186 23.28 -13.68 -2.87
N LEU A 187 22.31 -14.32 -2.19
CA LEU A 187 22.54 -14.89 -0.87
C LEU A 187 23.61 -15.99 -0.88
N MET A 188 23.64 -16.82 -1.92
CA MET A 188 24.69 -17.83 -2.10
C MET A 188 26.07 -17.18 -2.25
N ARG A 189 26.17 -16.13 -3.08
CA ARG A 189 27.42 -15.38 -3.26
C ARG A 189 27.89 -14.71 -1.97
N GLU A 190 26.99 -14.09 -1.22
CA GLU A 190 27.30 -13.45 0.06
C GLU A 190 27.87 -14.47 1.07
N LEU A 191 27.33 -15.69 1.09
CA LEU A 191 27.83 -16.76 1.95
C LEU A 191 29.21 -17.25 1.50
N ASP A 192 29.40 -17.51 0.20
CA ASP A 192 30.70 -17.91 -0.36
C ASP A 192 31.80 -16.85 -0.09
N GLU A 193 31.46 -15.56 -0.21
CA GLU A 193 32.36 -14.44 0.08
C GLU A 193 32.70 -14.34 1.57
N TYR A 194 31.72 -14.54 2.45
CA TYR A 194 31.95 -14.59 3.89
C TYR A 194 32.88 -15.74 4.28
N GLU A 195 32.73 -16.91 3.66
CA GLU A 195 33.60 -18.06 3.91
C GLU A 195 35.03 -17.83 3.42
N LYS A 196 35.20 -17.25 2.22
CA LYS A 196 36.52 -16.92 1.67
C LYS A 196 37.27 -15.91 2.54
N THR A 197 36.59 -14.87 3.02
CA THR A 197 37.21 -13.87 3.91
C THR A 197 37.61 -14.48 5.26
N ARG A 198 36.83 -15.43 5.79
CA ARG A 198 37.19 -16.18 7.00
C ARG A 198 38.35 -17.16 6.77
N GLY A 199 38.37 -17.85 5.64
CA GLY A 199 39.44 -18.77 5.24
C GLY A 199 40.78 -18.05 4.98
N SER A 200 40.73 -16.86 4.36
CA SER A 200 41.92 -16.03 4.12
C SER A 200 42.48 -15.40 5.40
N ARG A 201 41.70 -15.31 6.48
CA ARG A 201 42.17 -14.88 7.82
C ARG A 201 42.90 -16.00 8.57
N ARG A 202 42.84 -17.24 8.07
CA ARG A 202 43.58 -18.41 8.56
C ARG A 202 44.63 -18.80 7.51
N THR A 203 45.68 -18.01 7.34
CA THR A 203 46.86 -18.49 6.60
C THR A 203 47.67 -19.48 7.45
N PRO A 204 48.23 -20.55 6.85
CA PRO A 204 49.06 -21.53 7.53
C PRO A 204 50.49 -20.99 7.67
N SER A 205 50.75 -20.26 8.74
CA SER A 205 52.11 -20.01 9.19
C SER A 205 52.12 -20.07 10.70
N GLU A 206 52.14 -21.31 11.21
CA GLU A 206 52.83 -21.73 12.43
C GLU A 206 52.48 -23.21 12.65
N GLU A 207 53.32 -24.10 12.11
CA GLU A 207 53.57 -25.38 12.77
C GLU A 207 54.21 -25.04 14.12
N GLY A 208 53.35 -24.88 15.13
CA GLY A 208 53.73 -24.52 16.49
C GLY A 208 52.72 -25.11 17.47
N ASP A 209 53.15 -26.19 18.10
CA ASP A 209 52.64 -26.88 19.28
C ASP A 209 51.52 -26.18 20.10
N GLY A 210 50.44 -26.94 20.34
CA GLY A 210 49.54 -26.80 21.50
C GLY A 210 49.01 -25.40 21.85
N GLY A 211 47.88 -25.00 21.25
CA GLY A 211 47.12 -23.85 21.75
C GLY A 211 45.68 -23.86 21.26
N ASP A 212 44.73 -23.95 22.19
CA ASP A 212 43.29 -23.75 21.97
C ASP A 212 43.05 -22.43 21.22
N GLY A 213 42.91 -22.51 19.90
CA GLY A 213 42.47 -21.42 19.05
C GLY A 213 41.01 -21.12 19.34
N ALA A 214 40.77 -20.36 20.41
CA ALA A 214 39.45 -19.92 20.82
C ALA A 214 38.76 -19.22 19.65
N ALA A 215 37.78 -19.89 19.04
CA ALA A 215 36.74 -19.19 18.31
C ALA A 215 36.21 -18.13 19.25
N THR A 216 36.33 -16.85 18.88
CA THR A 216 35.73 -15.76 19.63
C THR A 216 34.27 -16.11 19.91
N MET A 217 33.77 -15.89 21.13
CA MET A 217 32.39 -16.26 21.53
C MET A 217 31.31 -15.77 20.54
N GLU A 218 31.59 -14.73 19.75
CA GLU A 218 30.72 -14.21 18.68
C GLU A 218 30.47 -15.22 17.54
N ASP A 219 31.42 -16.11 17.24
CA ASP A 219 31.33 -17.06 16.12
C ASP A 219 30.51 -18.33 16.45
N ALA A 220 30.18 -18.56 17.73
CA ALA A 220 29.54 -19.80 18.19
C ALA A 220 28.00 -19.78 18.09
N VAL A 221 27.37 -18.63 17.81
CA VAL A 221 25.90 -18.45 17.89
C VAL A 221 25.30 -17.83 16.61
N SER A 222 26.14 -17.39 15.66
CA SER A 222 25.66 -16.78 14.42
C SER A 222 25.18 -17.83 13.43
N HIS A 223 23.88 -17.84 13.14
CA HIS A 223 23.32 -18.63 12.04
C HIS A 223 23.84 -18.11 10.69
N GLU A 224 23.91 -18.97 9.68
CA GLU A 224 24.48 -18.61 8.36
C GLU A 224 23.71 -17.47 7.67
N TRP A 225 22.38 -17.45 7.82
CA TRP A 225 21.54 -16.39 7.27
C TRP A 225 21.83 -15.01 7.85
N GLN A 226 22.45 -14.91 9.05
CA GLN A 226 22.84 -13.62 9.65
C GLN A 226 24.05 -13.00 8.94
N LYS A 227 24.73 -13.77 8.08
CA LYS A 227 25.90 -13.33 7.30
C LYS A 227 25.49 -12.78 5.93
N THR A 228 24.20 -12.80 5.62
CA THR A 228 23.66 -12.39 4.32
C THR A 228 22.66 -11.25 4.46
N SER A 229 22.29 -10.67 3.32
CA SER A 229 21.25 -9.65 3.19
C SER A 229 19.86 -10.15 3.65
N LEU A 230 19.67 -11.46 3.87
CA LEU A 230 18.46 -12.02 4.49
C LEU A 230 18.30 -11.63 5.97
N ARG A 231 19.40 -11.27 6.65
CA ARG A 231 19.40 -10.89 8.06
C ARG A 231 18.36 -9.84 8.41
N GLY A 232 18.35 -8.73 7.67
CA GLY A 232 17.48 -7.58 7.96
C GLY A 232 16.00 -7.96 7.98
N PRO A 233 15.45 -8.51 6.89
CA PRO A 233 14.05 -8.91 6.84
C PRO A 233 13.69 -9.99 7.87
N PHE A 234 14.58 -10.97 8.11
CA PHE A 234 14.30 -12.06 9.05
C PHE A 234 14.33 -11.61 10.52
N GLU A 235 15.32 -10.81 10.93
CA GLU A 235 15.40 -10.28 12.31
C GLU A 235 14.20 -9.39 12.64
N LYS A 236 13.79 -8.53 11.68
CA LYS A 236 12.57 -7.73 11.84
C LYS A 236 11.34 -8.60 12.02
N PHE A 237 11.15 -9.61 11.16
CA PHE A 237 10.04 -10.57 11.27
C PHE A 237 10.06 -11.31 12.61
N GLN A 238 11.23 -11.76 13.06
CA GLN A 238 11.37 -12.43 14.35
C GLN A 238 10.96 -11.51 15.50
N ARG A 239 11.43 -10.26 15.50
CA ARG A 239 11.19 -9.28 16.56
C ARG A 239 9.75 -8.78 16.59
N GLN A 240 9.17 -8.42 15.45
CA GLN A 240 7.87 -7.77 15.35
C GLN A 240 6.70 -8.77 15.30
N PHE A 241 6.91 -9.99 14.78
CA PHE A 241 5.83 -10.96 14.59
C PHE A 241 6.02 -12.23 15.43
N LEU A 242 7.12 -12.97 15.25
CA LEU A 242 7.27 -14.27 15.90
C LEU A 242 7.36 -14.16 17.42
N ASN A 243 8.22 -13.28 17.95
CA ASN A 243 8.43 -13.15 19.39
C ASN A 243 7.15 -12.71 20.14
N PRO A 244 6.41 -11.67 19.70
CA PRO A 244 5.12 -11.31 20.32
C PRO A 244 4.10 -12.45 20.25
N MET A 245 3.96 -13.11 19.09
CA MET A 245 3.04 -14.23 18.93
C MET A 245 3.37 -15.39 19.88
N TRP A 246 4.65 -15.73 20.04
CA TRP A 246 5.08 -16.77 20.99
C TRP A 246 4.83 -16.39 22.45
N GLN A 247 5.03 -15.13 22.80
CA GLN A 247 4.74 -14.63 24.15
C GLN A 247 3.24 -14.72 24.46
N GLU A 248 2.39 -14.32 23.53
CA GLU A 248 0.94 -14.41 23.67
C GLU A 248 0.47 -15.86 23.79
N LEU A 249 0.96 -16.76 22.94
CA LEU A 249 0.63 -18.18 23.01
C LEU A 249 1.06 -18.81 24.35
N ARG A 250 2.22 -18.42 24.89
CA ARG A 250 2.68 -18.87 26.21
C ARG A 250 1.78 -18.33 27.33
N ARG A 251 1.33 -17.08 27.23
CA ARG A 251 0.39 -16.47 28.18
C ARG A 251 -0.94 -17.24 28.20
N GLU A 252 -1.49 -17.53 27.03
CA GLU A 252 -2.75 -18.29 26.92
C GLU A 252 -2.61 -19.71 27.47
N LYS A 253 -1.52 -20.41 27.16
CA LYS A 253 -1.27 -21.75 27.70
C LYS A 253 -1.16 -21.74 29.23
N ARG A 254 -0.50 -20.73 29.80
CA ARG A 254 -0.41 -20.58 31.26
C ARG A 254 -1.79 -20.32 31.88
N ALA A 255 -2.56 -19.40 31.31
CA ALA A 255 -3.91 -19.09 31.79
C ALA A 255 -4.82 -20.34 31.76
N ARG A 256 -4.78 -21.13 30.67
CA ARG A 256 -5.54 -22.39 30.58
C ARG A 256 -5.07 -23.44 31.59
N ALA A 257 -3.77 -23.50 31.89
CA ALA A 257 -3.24 -24.43 32.88
C ALA A 257 -3.64 -24.04 34.31
N GLU A 258 -3.63 -22.74 34.62
CA GLU A 258 -4.12 -22.21 35.91
C GLU A 258 -5.62 -22.44 36.09
N GLU A 259 -6.42 -22.22 35.05
CA GLU A 259 -7.87 -22.51 35.06
C GLU A 259 -8.15 -24.01 35.25
N ALA A 260 -7.39 -24.87 34.57
CA ALA A 260 -7.51 -26.32 34.73
C ALA A 260 -7.12 -26.79 36.14
N ALA A 261 -6.03 -26.26 36.71
CA ALA A 261 -5.59 -26.59 38.07
C ALA A 261 -6.62 -26.15 39.13
N ALA A 262 -7.18 -24.94 38.96
CA ALA A 262 -8.25 -24.44 39.83
C ALA A 262 -9.53 -25.30 39.75
N ALA A 263 -9.84 -25.86 38.57
CA ALA A 263 -10.99 -26.73 38.38
C ALA A 263 -10.80 -28.14 38.95
N THR A 264 -9.57 -28.66 38.99
CA THR A 264 -9.25 -29.99 39.56
C THR A 264 -9.00 -29.99 41.06
N GLY A 265 -8.95 -28.81 41.70
CA GLY A 265 -8.76 -28.68 43.15
C GLY A 265 -7.36 -29.06 43.65
N ASP A 266 -6.38 -29.18 42.74
CA ASP A 266 -4.97 -29.31 43.07
C ASP A 266 -4.43 -27.91 43.41
N PHE A 267 -4.54 -27.52 44.68
CA PHE A 267 -3.85 -26.37 45.27
C PHE A 267 -2.65 -26.84 46.11
#